data_AF-A0A9D1N991-F1
#
_entry.id   AF-A0A9D1N991-F1
#
_cell.length_a   1.000
_cell.length_b   1.000
_cell.length_c   1.000
_cell.angle_alpha   90.00
_cell.angle_beta   90.00
_cell.angle_gamma   90.00
#
_symmetry.space_group_name_H-M   'P 1'
#
loop_
_entity.id
_entity.type
_entity.pdbx_description
1 polymer ?
#
loop_
_entity_poly.entity_id
_entity_poly.type
_entity_poly.pdbx_seq_one_letter_code
_entity_poly.pdbx_strand_id
1 'polypeptide(L)'
;MTKIALSGAAGRIGKTICATLIGRNDFEILFGVDSRGGEDFPFPVHKSFDDCPAGADVVIDFSVPEALDGLLSYCLKNKCGAVIATTGHTAEQLAAIKKASESVPVFMASNMSLGVNLLAALAKDAAKFLGSAYDVEIVETHHNRKLDSPSGTALTLAAAINDARGGVLEPVYGRHAAKHRREPNEIGIHAVRGGTVVGKHDIFFLGAGEVIRLSHESESKEVFAMGALRAAEFIAGKEKGFYDMTSILGDFHAVTAVECERDVALVTLPSTGADEFLALLSELKRLRVNLDMISRNYLGSGSAAVSFTLSGSDLARAEKAIAACPGAVTVRGACKLTAEGAGMQHKSGVAADVLSLLAGTGACIYAVTTSETKISCCIDSASLATAEKALKSYYGIK
;
A
#
# COMPACT_ATOMS: atom_id res chain seq x y z
N MET A 1 -7.09 22.99 -0.18
CA MET A 1 -7.23 23.09 -1.64
C MET A 1 -5.85 22.88 -2.21
N THR A 2 -5.68 21.88 -3.05
CA THR A 2 -4.39 21.47 -3.62
C THR A 2 -4.18 22.18 -4.95
N LYS A 3 -3.07 22.90 -5.08
CA LYS A 3 -2.71 23.65 -6.29
C LYS A 3 -1.95 22.74 -7.25
N ILE A 4 -2.50 22.54 -8.44
CA ILE A 4 -1.93 21.62 -9.42
C ILE A 4 -1.47 22.36 -10.68
N ALA A 5 -0.39 21.86 -11.27
CA ALA A 5 0.02 22.18 -12.62
C ALA A 5 -0.21 20.96 -13.52
N LEU A 6 -0.67 21.16 -14.76
CA LEU A 6 -1.05 20.07 -15.65
C LEU A 6 -0.14 19.98 -16.88
N SER A 7 0.72 18.97 -16.94
CA SER A 7 1.54 18.65 -18.11
C SER A 7 0.77 17.76 -19.09
N GLY A 8 0.71 18.17 -20.35
CA GLY A 8 -0.16 17.58 -21.37
C GLY A 8 -1.61 18.10 -21.29
N ALA A 9 -1.80 19.35 -20.88
CA ALA A 9 -3.13 19.94 -20.62
C ALA A 9 -4.09 19.85 -21.83
N ALA A 10 -3.61 20.08 -23.06
CA ALA A 10 -4.42 19.95 -24.28
C ALA A 10 -4.53 18.51 -24.80
N GLY A 11 -3.93 17.54 -24.11
CA GLY A 11 -4.07 16.12 -24.34
C GLY A 11 -5.45 15.58 -23.96
N ARG A 12 -5.72 14.32 -24.32
CA ARG A 12 -7.03 13.69 -24.06
C ARG A 12 -7.32 13.57 -22.56
N ILE A 13 -6.34 13.10 -21.78
CA ILE A 13 -6.50 12.94 -20.32
C ILE A 13 -6.44 14.30 -19.61
N GLY A 14 -5.59 15.24 -20.07
CA GLY A 14 -5.56 16.60 -19.55
C GLY A 14 -6.93 17.29 -19.61
N LYS A 15 -7.61 17.20 -20.76
CA LYS A 15 -9.00 17.67 -20.92
C LYS A 15 -9.98 16.94 -20.00
N THR A 16 -9.83 15.62 -19.82
CA THR A 16 -10.66 14.85 -18.88
C THR A 16 -10.47 15.34 -17.44
N ILE A 17 -9.24 15.58 -16.99
CA ILE A 17 -8.96 16.14 -15.65
C ILE A 17 -9.65 17.49 -15.47
N CYS A 18 -9.53 18.39 -16.46
CA CYS A 18 -10.19 19.69 -16.41
C CYS A 18 -11.72 19.54 -16.27
N ALA A 19 -12.33 18.65 -17.04
CA ALA A 19 -13.76 18.38 -16.98
C ALA A 19 -14.18 17.77 -15.62
N THR A 20 -13.38 16.86 -15.06
CA THR A 20 -13.62 16.22 -13.76
C THR A 20 -13.58 17.22 -12.59
N LEU A 21 -12.87 18.34 -12.73
CA LEU A 21 -12.77 19.37 -11.70
C LEU A 21 -13.90 20.42 -11.75
N ILE A 22 -14.76 20.41 -12.76
CA ILE A 22 -15.89 21.34 -12.84
C ILE A 22 -16.81 21.15 -11.62
N GLY A 23 -17.03 22.23 -10.87
CA GLY A 23 -17.88 22.22 -9.67
C GLY A 23 -17.22 21.65 -8.41
N ARG A 24 -15.92 21.35 -8.44
CA ARG A 24 -15.15 20.93 -7.26
C ARG A 24 -14.27 22.07 -6.74
N ASN A 25 -14.08 22.13 -5.43
CA ASN A 25 -13.29 23.16 -4.73
C ASN A 25 -12.08 22.57 -3.98
N ASP A 26 -11.77 21.30 -4.19
CA ASP A 26 -10.64 20.61 -3.56
C ASP A 26 -9.33 20.82 -4.31
N PHE A 27 -9.37 21.07 -5.63
CA PHE A 27 -8.22 21.38 -6.47
C PHE A 27 -8.32 22.74 -7.17
N GLU A 28 -7.18 23.36 -7.41
CA GLU A 28 -7.02 24.56 -8.23
C GLU A 28 -5.96 24.29 -9.32
N ILE A 29 -6.32 24.39 -10.60
CA ILE A 29 -5.32 24.34 -11.69
C ILE A 29 -4.70 25.72 -11.84
N LEU A 30 -3.42 25.87 -11.47
CA LEU A 30 -2.71 27.14 -11.61
C LEU A 30 -2.33 27.44 -13.06
N PHE A 31 -1.84 26.42 -13.77
CA PHE A 31 -1.44 26.51 -15.16
C PHE A 31 -1.36 25.13 -15.81
N GLY A 32 -1.39 25.10 -17.14
CA GLY A 32 -1.09 23.93 -17.95
C GLY A 32 0.20 24.08 -18.75
N VAL A 33 0.77 22.96 -19.19
CA VAL A 33 1.88 22.91 -20.14
C VAL A 33 1.50 21.99 -21.29
N ASP A 34 1.57 22.46 -22.52
CA ASP A 34 1.44 21.65 -23.75
C ASP A 34 2.21 22.36 -24.88
N SER A 35 3.03 21.61 -25.64
CA SER A 35 3.85 22.18 -26.71
C SER A 35 3.03 22.84 -27.82
N ARG A 36 1.76 22.43 -27.98
CA ARG A 36 0.81 23.03 -28.93
C ARG A 36 0.17 24.32 -28.40
N GLY A 37 0.33 24.62 -27.11
CA GLY A 37 -0.43 25.66 -26.41
C GLY A 37 -1.92 25.29 -26.24
N GLY A 38 -2.70 26.25 -25.77
CA GLY A 38 -4.16 26.13 -25.69
C GLY A 38 -4.82 27.45 -25.30
N GLU A 39 -5.79 27.90 -26.09
CA GLU A 39 -6.53 29.16 -25.83
C GLU A 39 -7.87 28.91 -25.11
N ASP A 40 -8.41 27.69 -25.14
CA ASP A 40 -9.71 27.32 -24.59
C ASP A 40 -9.66 26.71 -23.18
N PHE A 41 -8.79 27.22 -22.31
CA PHE A 41 -8.68 26.77 -20.91
C PHE A 41 -8.99 27.89 -19.92
N PRO A 42 -9.62 27.60 -18.77
CA PRO A 42 -9.91 28.60 -17.74
C PRO A 42 -8.67 29.03 -16.93
N PHE A 43 -7.48 28.58 -17.32
CA PHE A 43 -6.18 28.84 -16.70
C PHE A 43 -5.12 28.99 -17.80
N PRO A 44 -3.98 29.67 -17.53
CA PRO A 44 -2.94 29.86 -18.54
C PRO A 44 -2.29 28.53 -18.96
N VAL A 45 -2.04 28.36 -20.27
CA VAL A 45 -1.30 27.21 -20.82
C VAL A 45 -0.02 27.69 -21.47
N HIS A 46 1.12 27.22 -20.95
CA HIS A 46 2.45 27.54 -21.44
C HIS A 46 2.98 26.45 -22.38
N LYS A 47 3.96 26.80 -23.23
CA LYS A 47 4.60 25.82 -24.14
C LYS A 47 5.72 25.02 -23.47
N SER A 48 6.33 25.57 -22.43
CA SER A 48 7.36 24.92 -21.62
C SER A 48 7.22 25.32 -20.14
N PHE A 49 7.95 24.63 -19.28
CA PHE A 49 7.99 24.90 -17.84
C PHE A 49 8.82 26.14 -17.46
N ASP A 50 9.62 26.69 -18.38
CA ASP A 50 10.56 27.78 -18.07
C ASP A 50 9.85 29.08 -17.67
N ASP A 51 8.71 29.35 -18.30
CA ASP A 51 7.89 30.56 -18.11
C ASP A 51 6.71 30.35 -17.15
N CYS A 52 6.68 29.22 -16.44
CA CYS A 52 5.56 28.88 -15.56
C CYS A 52 5.71 29.53 -14.16
N PRO A 53 4.62 30.03 -13.55
CA PRO A 53 4.66 30.60 -12.21
C PRO A 53 5.02 29.55 -11.16
N ALA A 54 5.62 29.97 -10.05
CA ALA A 54 5.82 29.12 -8.87
C ALA A 54 4.51 28.92 -8.09
N GLY A 55 4.52 27.98 -7.12
CA GLY A 55 3.43 27.82 -6.15
C GLY A 55 2.44 26.69 -6.42
N ALA A 56 2.70 25.83 -7.42
CA ALA A 56 2.02 24.55 -7.52
C ALA A 56 2.50 23.63 -6.40
N ASP A 57 1.58 22.88 -5.77
CA ASP A 57 1.90 21.84 -4.80
C ASP A 57 2.38 20.57 -5.52
N VAL A 58 1.83 20.32 -6.71
CA VAL A 58 2.12 19.12 -7.50
C VAL A 58 1.90 19.33 -9.00
N VAL A 59 2.78 18.75 -9.82
CA VAL A 59 2.61 18.64 -11.28
C VAL A 59 1.99 17.28 -11.62
N ILE A 60 0.87 17.25 -12.34
CA ILE A 60 0.27 16.03 -12.90
C ILE A 60 0.65 15.91 -14.37
N ASP A 61 1.23 14.77 -14.76
CA ASP A 61 1.80 14.56 -16.09
C ASP A 61 1.15 13.42 -16.86
N PHE A 62 0.47 13.79 -17.94
CA PHE A 62 -0.03 12.90 -18.99
C PHE A 62 0.39 13.43 -20.36
N SER A 63 1.70 13.55 -20.55
CA SER A 63 2.29 14.15 -21.75
C SER A 63 3.02 13.10 -22.60
N VAL A 64 4.30 13.35 -22.89
CA VAL A 64 5.20 12.55 -23.70
C VAL A 64 6.57 12.50 -23.01
N PRO A 65 7.38 11.43 -23.21
CA PRO A 65 8.66 11.27 -22.51
C PRO A 65 9.60 12.47 -22.63
N GLU A 66 9.53 13.25 -23.71
CA GLU A 66 10.37 14.42 -23.98
C GLU A 66 10.08 15.60 -23.05
N ALA A 67 8.90 15.67 -22.43
CA ALA A 67 8.54 16.74 -21.49
C ALA A 67 9.14 16.54 -20.09
N LEU A 68 9.72 15.37 -19.82
CA LEU A 68 10.17 14.96 -18.49
C LEU A 68 11.22 15.89 -17.89
N ASP A 69 12.22 16.30 -18.68
CA ASP A 69 13.34 17.08 -18.16
C ASP A 69 12.90 18.47 -17.67
N GLY A 70 12.00 19.12 -18.40
CA GLY A 70 11.41 20.40 -18.00
C GLY A 70 10.53 20.25 -16.76
N LEU A 71 9.75 19.17 -16.69
CA LEU A 71 8.91 18.87 -15.53
C LEU A 71 9.75 18.65 -14.27
N LEU A 72 10.75 17.75 -14.32
CA LEU A 72 11.59 17.44 -13.17
C LEU A 72 12.37 18.68 -12.72
N SER A 73 12.88 19.47 -13.67
CA SER A 73 13.58 20.73 -13.38
C SER A 73 12.69 21.73 -12.65
N TYR A 74 11.43 21.87 -13.09
CA TYR A 74 10.44 22.71 -12.41
C TYR A 74 10.15 22.22 -10.99
N CYS A 75 9.89 20.91 -10.81
CA CYS A 75 9.58 20.33 -9.50
C CYS A 75 10.75 20.50 -8.51
N LEU A 76 11.98 20.25 -8.96
CA LEU A 76 13.18 20.40 -8.12
C LEU A 76 13.44 21.86 -7.72
N LYS A 77 13.24 22.81 -8.65
CA LYS A 77 13.40 24.25 -8.42
C LYS A 77 12.35 24.80 -7.44
N ASN A 78 11.10 24.39 -7.59
CA ASN A 78 9.97 24.92 -6.82
C ASN A 78 9.60 24.07 -5.60
N LYS A 79 10.29 22.93 -5.37
CA LYS A 79 10.03 22.00 -4.26
C LYS A 79 8.58 21.48 -4.24
N CYS A 80 8.02 21.21 -5.41
CA CYS A 80 6.68 20.63 -5.54
C CYS A 80 6.75 19.15 -5.94
N GLY A 81 5.65 18.42 -5.72
CA GLY A 81 5.55 17.01 -6.08
C GLY A 81 5.38 16.79 -7.58
N ALA A 82 5.61 15.55 -8.03
CA ALA A 82 5.37 15.14 -9.41
C ALA A 82 4.53 13.85 -9.45
N VAL A 83 3.41 13.86 -10.17
CA VAL A 83 2.63 12.67 -10.53
C VAL A 83 2.88 12.37 -12.00
N ILE A 84 3.68 11.34 -12.28
CA ILE A 84 4.10 10.95 -13.63
C ILE A 84 3.28 9.73 -14.07
N ALA A 85 2.33 9.96 -14.98
CA ALA A 85 1.55 8.91 -15.64
C ALA A 85 2.02 8.60 -17.06
N THR A 86 2.96 9.41 -17.59
CA THR A 86 3.55 9.23 -18.92
C THR A 86 4.26 7.88 -19.00
N THR A 87 4.04 7.17 -20.10
CA THR A 87 4.65 5.85 -20.37
C THR A 87 5.69 5.96 -21.47
N GLY A 88 6.61 4.98 -21.55
CA GLY A 88 7.61 4.93 -22.62
C GLY A 88 8.93 5.64 -22.29
N HIS A 89 9.22 5.85 -21.00
CA HIS A 89 10.48 6.41 -20.55
C HIS A 89 11.67 5.49 -20.83
N THR A 90 12.81 6.07 -21.19
CA THR A 90 14.08 5.33 -21.32
C THR A 90 14.65 4.96 -19.95
N ALA A 91 15.66 4.08 -19.91
CA ALA A 91 16.32 3.71 -18.66
C ALA A 91 16.97 4.92 -17.97
N GLU A 92 17.53 5.84 -18.74
CA GLU A 92 18.12 7.09 -18.26
C GLU A 92 17.06 8.01 -17.65
N GLN A 93 15.90 8.11 -18.29
CA GLN A 93 14.76 8.88 -17.79
C GLN A 93 14.20 8.30 -16.50
N LEU A 94 14.05 6.98 -16.40
CA LEU A 94 13.64 6.31 -15.17
C LEU A 94 14.65 6.53 -14.03
N ALA A 95 15.95 6.54 -14.33
CA ALA A 95 16.98 6.87 -13.37
C ALA A 95 16.90 8.34 -12.91
N ALA A 96 16.59 9.27 -13.82
CA ALA A 96 16.39 10.68 -13.49
C ALA A 96 15.17 10.88 -12.58
N ILE A 97 14.06 10.20 -12.86
CA ILE A 97 12.85 10.21 -12.00
C ILE A 97 13.20 9.71 -10.59
N LYS A 98 13.90 8.57 -10.49
CA LYS A 98 14.31 8.01 -9.20
C LYS A 98 15.23 8.96 -8.44
N LYS A 99 16.19 9.60 -9.13
CA LYS A 99 17.07 10.60 -8.51
C LYS A 99 16.31 11.84 -8.02
N ALA A 100 15.33 12.33 -8.77
CA ALA A 100 14.51 13.47 -8.35
C ALA A 100 13.72 13.15 -7.06
N SER A 101 13.30 11.89 -6.89
CA SER A 101 12.59 11.42 -5.70
C SER A 101 13.38 11.57 -4.39
N GLU A 102 14.71 11.68 -4.46
CA GLU A 102 15.57 11.92 -3.29
C GLU A 102 15.48 13.36 -2.75
N SER A 103 14.84 14.26 -3.52
CA SER A 103 14.74 15.70 -3.23
C SER A 103 13.31 16.22 -3.18
N VAL A 104 12.37 15.60 -3.89
CA VAL A 104 10.94 15.96 -3.92
C VAL A 104 10.07 14.70 -3.94
N PRO A 105 8.80 14.74 -3.50
CA PRO A 105 7.91 13.60 -3.65
C PRO A 105 7.60 13.33 -5.12
N VAL A 106 7.86 12.11 -5.58
CA VAL A 106 7.58 11.67 -6.96
C VAL A 106 6.69 10.45 -6.92
N PHE A 107 5.54 10.55 -7.56
CA PHE A 107 4.60 9.46 -7.77
C PHE A 107 4.68 9.00 -9.22
N MET A 108 4.83 7.70 -9.46
CA MET A 108 4.84 7.17 -10.83
C MET A 108 3.95 5.94 -10.95
N ALA A 109 3.08 5.93 -11.95
CA ALA A 109 2.28 4.75 -12.27
C ALA A 109 1.96 4.71 -13.76
N SER A 110 2.17 3.55 -14.39
CA SER A 110 1.80 3.31 -15.79
C SER A 110 0.29 3.21 -16.01
N ASN A 111 -0.49 3.04 -14.93
CA ASN A 111 -1.95 3.06 -14.95
C ASN A 111 -2.49 3.76 -13.69
N MET A 112 -3.21 4.86 -13.88
CA MET A 112 -3.80 5.64 -12.78
C MET A 112 -5.15 5.09 -12.30
N SER A 113 -5.73 4.05 -12.91
CA SER A 113 -6.96 3.45 -12.37
C SER A 113 -6.68 2.71 -11.07
N LEU A 114 -7.28 3.16 -9.96
CA LEU A 114 -7.24 2.45 -8.68
C LEU A 114 -7.80 1.03 -8.80
N GLY A 115 -8.88 0.85 -9.55
CA GLY A 115 -9.51 -0.46 -9.75
C GLY A 115 -8.57 -1.45 -10.46
N VAL A 116 -7.80 -0.99 -11.45
CA VAL A 116 -6.81 -1.83 -12.13
C VAL A 116 -5.65 -2.19 -11.20
N ASN A 117 -5.19 -1.24 -10.37
CA ASN A 117 -4.11 -1.51 -9.43
C ASN A 117 -4.55 -2.47 -8.31
N LEU A 118 -5.78 -2.33 -7.80
CA LEU A 118 -6.38 -3.30 -6.89
C LEU A 118 -6.52 -4.68 -7.55
N LEU A 119 -7.00 -4.74 -8.79
CA LEU A 119 -7.08 -5.98 -9.55
C LEU A 119 -5.71 -6.66 -9.67
N ALA A 120 -4.66 -5.88 -9.94
CA ALA A 120 -3.28 -6.38 -10.01
C ALA A 120 -2.81 -6.95 -8.66
N ALA A 121 -3.07 -6.25 -7.55
CA ALA A 121 -2.73 -6.72 -6.20
C ALA A 121 -3.46 -8.03 -5.86
N LEU A 122 -4.76 -8.10 -6.08
CA LEU A 122 -5.57 -9.31 -5.86
C LEU A 122 -5.10 -10.47 -6.74
N ALA A 123 -4.75 -10.20 -8.01
CA ALA A 123 -4.22 -11.21 -8.91
C ALA A 123 -2.85 -11.74 -8.46
N LYS A 124 -1.97 -10.89 -7.92
CA LYS A 124 -0.70 -11.31 -7.34
C LYS A 124 -0.92 -12.24 -6.14
N ASP A 125 -1.82 -11.87 -5.24
CA ASP A 125 -2.10 -12.67 -4.04
C ASP A 125 -2.76 -14.01 -4.40
N ALA A 126 -3.73 -13.99 -5.32
CA ALA A 126 -4.34 -15.20 -5.86
C ALA A 126 -3.28 -16.11 -6.54
N ALA A 127 -2.39 -15.54 -7.35
CA ALA A 127 -1.34 -16.30 -8.03
C ALA A 127 -0.36 -16.96 -7.06
N LYS A 128 0.04 -16.26 -5.98
CA LYS A 128 0.90 -16.81 -4.92
C LYS A 128 0.21 -17.95 -4.18
N PHE A 129 -1.06 -17.76 -3.80
CA PHE A 129 -1.80 -18.73 -3.01
C PHE A 129 -2.13 -20.00 -3.82
N LEU A 130 -2.63 -19.83 -5.04
CA LEU A 130 -3.09 -20.94 -5.88
C LEU A 130 -1.92 -21.72 -6.50
N GLY A 131 -0.79 -21.06 -6.75
CA GLY A 131 0.41 -21.70 -7.27
C GLY A 131 0.16 -22.47 -8.59
N SER A 132 1.03 -23.43 -8.90
CA SER A 132 1.00 -24.17 -10.17
C SER A 132 -0.18 -25.13 -10.35
N ALA A 133 -1.07 -25.25 -9.36
CA ALA A 133 -2.29 -26.02 -9.48
C ALA A 133 -3.35 -25.34 -10.38
N TYR A 134 -3.19 -24.05 -10.66
CA TYR A 134 -4.11 -23.25 -11.44
C TYR A 134 -3.46 -22.68 -12.69
N ASP A 135 -4.11 -22.88 -13.82
CA ASP A 135 -3.78 -22.24 -15.08
C ASP A 135 -4.23 -20.78 -15.06
N VAL A 136 -3.38 -19.88 -15.55
CA VAL A 136 -3.69 -18.44 -15.63
C VAL A 136 -3.98 -18.04 -17.07
N GLU A 137 -5.10 -17.36 -17.27
CA GLU A 137 -5.51 -16.79 -18.55
C GLU A 137 -6.05 -15.36 -18.34
N ILE A 138 -5.76 -14.46 -19.28
CA ILE A 138 -6.22 -13.06 -19.28
C ILE A 138 -7.03 -12.81 -20.54
N VAL A 139 -8.23 -12.26 -20.39
CA VAL A 139 -9.07 -11.79 -21.50
C VAL A 139 -9.30 -10.30 -21.33
N GLU A 140 -9.02 -9.53 -22.38
CA GLU A 140 -9.26 -8.08 -22.39
C GLU A 140 -10.18 -7.67 -23.53
N THR A 141 -11.13 -6.77 -23.27
CA THR A 141 -12.09 -6.25 -24.25
C THR A 141 -11.99 -4.74 -24.34
N HIS A 142 -11.87 -4.21 -25.55
CA HIS A 142 -11.86 -2.78 -25.83
C HIS A 142 -12.66 -2.45 -27.09
N HIS A 143 -12.92 -1.17 -27.29
CA HIS A 143 -13.56 -0.63 -28.48
C HIS A 143 -12.84 -0.98 -29.78
N ASN A 144 -13.57 -0.97 -30.89
CA ASN A 144 -13.06 -1.33 -32.22
C ASN A 144 -11.93 -0.44 -32.77
N ARG A 145 -11.71 0.75 -32.18
CA ARG A 145 -10.65 1.70 -32.58
C ARG A 145 -9.31 1.50 -31.86
N LYS A 146 -9.18 0.53 -30.95
CA LYS A 146 -7.95 0.33 -30.18
C LYS A 146 -6.94 -0.43 -31.04
N LEU A 147 -5.77 0.18 -31.25
CA LEU A 147 -4.74 -0.34 -32.17
C LEU A 147 -3.84 -1.39 -31.51
N ASP A 148 -3.44 -1.17 -30.26
CA ASP A 148 -2.58 -2.08 -29.52
C ASP A 148 -3.35 -3.34 -29.07
N SER A 149 -2.70 -4.50 -29.19
CA SER A 149 -3.23 -5.81 -28.78
C SER A 149 -2.07 -6.77 -28.47
N PRO A 150 -1.95 -7.27 -27.23
CA PRO A 150 -2.77 -6.94 -26.05
C PRO A 150 -2.61 -5.50 -25.58
N SER A 151 -3.57 -5.03 -24.79
CA SER A 151 -3.53 -3.73 -24.14
C SER A 151 -2.37 -3.64 -23.15
N GLY A 152 -1.79 -2.44 -22.97
CA GLY A 152 -0.74 -2.23 -21.97
C GLY A 152 -1.15 -2.69 -20.56
N THR A 153 -2.42 -2.52 -20.17
CA THR A 153 -2.94 -3.02 -18.89
C THR A 153 -2.91 -4.55 -18.79
N ALA A 154 -3.27 -5.27 -19.86
CA ALA A 154 -3.19 -6.74 -19.87
C ALA A 154 -1.75 -7.23 -19.72
N LEU A 155 -0.78 -6.55 -20.37
CA LEU A 155 0.64 -6.85 -20.22
C LEU A 155 1.14 -6.57 -18.80
N THR A 156 0.73 -5.45 -18.19
CA THR A 156 1.07 -5.13 -16.80
C THR A 156 0.50 -6.17 -15.82
N LEU A 157 -0.76 -6.60 -16.02
CA LEU A 157 -1.37 -7.65 -15.20
C LEU A 157 -0.65 -9.00 -15.36
N ALA A 158 -0.30 -9.37 -16.59
CA ALA A 158 0.46 -10.59 -16.86
C ALA A 158 1.84 -10.57 -16.19
N ALA A 159 2.57 -9.45 -16.31
CA ALA A 159 3.87 -9.28 -15.68
C ALA A 159 3.77 -9.33 -14.15
N ALA A 160 2.75 -8.69 -13.57
CA ALA A 160 2.49 -8.73 -12.14
C ALA A 160 2.24 -10.15 -11.62
N ILE A 161 1.43 -10.94 -12.33
CA ILE A 161 1.15 -12.34 -11.98
C ILE A 161 2.40 -13.20 -12.14
N ASN A 162 3.17 -12.99 -13.22
CA ASN A 162 4.39 -13.74 -13.47
C ASN A 162 5.45 -13.49 -12.39
N ASP A 163 5.66 -12.23 -12.00
CA ASP A 163 6.53 -11.83 -10.89
C ASP A 163 6.13 -12.55 -9.58
N ALA A 164 4.83 -12.59 -9.27
CA ALA A 164 4.30 -13.33 -8.13
C ALA A 164 4.50 -14.85 -8.22
N ARG A 165 4.73 -15.39 -9.43
CA ARG A 165 5.04 -16.80 -9.72
C ARG A 165 6.52 -17.07 -9.94
N GLY A 166 7.39 -16.13 -9.59
CA GLY A 166 8.84 -16.28 -9.69
C GLY A 166 9.39 -16.10 -11.12
N GLY A 167 8.63 -15.47 -12.02
CA GLY A 167 9.08 -15.15 -13.38
C GLY A 167 9.09 -16.34 -14.34
N VAL A 168 8.48 -17.47 -13.98
CA VAL A 168 8.53 -18.72 -14.76
C VAL A 168 7.48 -18.81 -15.87
N LEU A 169 6.48 -17.93 -15.88
CA LEU A 169 5.39 -17.96 -16.84
C LEU A 169 5.77 -17.25 -18.14
N GLU A 170 5.41 -17.86 -19.26
CA GLU A 170 5.63 -17.36 -20.61
C GLU A 170 4.30 -16.88 -21.22
N PRO A 171 4.22 -15.62 -21.70
CA PRO A 171 3.00 -15.10 -22.29
C PRO A 171 2.69 -15.75 -23.64
N VAL A 172 1.47 -16.26 -23.80
CA VAL A 172 0.98 -16.86 -25.06
C VAL A 172 -0.18 -16.03 -25.62
N TYR A 173 -0.01 -15.49 -26.82
CA TYR A 173 -0.98 -14.57 -27.43
C TYR A 173 -1.91 -15.29 -28.41
N GLY A 174 -3.13 -15.56 -27.97
CA GLY A 174 -4.07 -16.36 -28.76
C GLY A 174 -3.61 -17.81 -28.97
N ARG A 175 -4.52 -18.67 -29.45
CA ARG A 175 -4.25 -20.12 -29.57
C ARG A 175 -4.58 -20.73 -30.94
N HIS A 176 -5.02 -19.92 -31.91
CA HIS A 176 -5.48 -20.44 -33.21
C HIS A 176 -4.40 -21.20 -33.99
N ALA A 177 -3.16 -20.75 -33.95
CA ALA A 177 -2.05 -21.37 -34.68
C ALA A 177 -1.41 -22.57 -33.93
N ALA A 178 -1.67 -22.72 -32.63
CA ALA A 178 -1.07 -23.75 -31.81
C ALA A 178 -1.86 -25.08 -31.93
N LYS A 179 -1.16 -26.15 -32.31
CA LYS A 179 -1.70 -27.53 -32.35
C LYS A 179 -1.08 -28.41 -31.27
N HIS A 180 -0.89 -27.86 -30.07
CA HIS A 180 -0.40 -28.59 -28.92
C HIS A 180 -1.29 -28.31 -27.70
N ARG A 181 -1.15 -29.15 -26.67
CA ARG A 181 -1.78 -28.90 -25.37
C ARG A 181 -1.13 -27.68 -24.71
N ARG A 182 -1.86 -27.01 -23.82
CA ARG A 182 -1.34 -25.91 -23.01
C ARG A 182 -0.16 -26.43 -22.17
N GLU A 183 0.96 -25.72 -22.21
CA GLU A 183 2.09 -26.00 -21.33
C GLU A 183 1.85 -25.40 -19.93
N PRO A 184 2.33 -26.03 -18.83
CA PRO A 184 2.06 -25.58 -17.46
C PRO A 184 2.61 -24.19 -17.12
N ASN A 185 3.61 -23.73 -17.86
CA ASN A 185 4.26 -22.44 -17.67
C ASN A 185 3.67 -21.35 -18.57
N GLU A 186 2.53 -21.54 -19.22
CA GLU A 186 1.92 -20.49 -20.03
C GLU A 186 1.13 -19.50 -19.15
N ILE A 187 1.07 -18.24 -19.60
CA ILE A 187 0.01 -17.29 -19.24
C ILE A 187 -0.66 -16.82 -20.53
N GLY A 188 -1.85 -17.33 -20.82
CA GLY A 188 -2.54 -16.99 -22.06
C GLY A 188 -3.16 -15.60 -22.01
N ILE A 189 -3.06 -14.85 -23.11
CA ILE A 189 -3.58 -13.48 -23.22
C ILE A 189 -4.41 -13.36 -24.50
N HIS A 190 -5.67 -12.99 -24.34
CA HIS A 190 -6.66 -12.90 -25.40
C HIS A 190 -7.26 -11.51 -25.47
N ALA A 191 -7.36 -10.96 -26.68
CA ALA A 191 -7.88 -9.62 -26.92
C ALA A 191 -9.16 -9.65 -27.77
N VAL A 192 -10.18 -8.95 -27.31
CA VAL A 192 -11.46 -8.72 -27.98
C VAL A 192 -11.57 -7.25 -28.37
N ARG A 193 -11.98 -6.98 -29.60
CA ARG A 193 -12.18 -5.62 -30.14
C ARG A 193 -13.59 -5.49 -30.69
N GLY A 194 -14.39 -4.61 -30.10
CA GLY A 194 -15.79 -4.44 -30.50
C GLY A 194 -16.50 -3.28 -29.81
N GLY A 195 -17.43 -2.65 -30.55
CA GLY A 195 -18.26 -1.57 -30.02
C GLY A 195 -17.47 -0.40 -29.43
N THR A 196 -17.94 0.10 -28.28
CA THR A 196 -17.44 1.29 -27.57
C THR A 196 -16.87 0.99 -26.18
N VAL A 197 -16.58 -0.28 -25.87
CA VAL A 197 -16.07 -0.71 -24.57
C VAL A 197 -14.78 0.07 -24.21
N VAL A 198 -14.79 0.80 -23.10
CA VAL A 198 -13.63 1.62 -22.69
C VAL A 198 -12.46 0.73 -22.30
N GLY A 199 -12.72 -0.31 -21.53
CA GLY A 199 -11.76 -1.37 -21.22
C GLY A 199 -12.32 -2.33 -20.19
N LYS A 200 -12.22 -3.63 -20.46
CA LYS A 200 -12.56 -4.71 -19.52
C LYS A 200 -11.42 -5.70 -19.49
N HIS A 201 -11.05 -6.16 -18.29
CA HIS A 201 -9.97 -7.11 -18.07
C HIS A 201 -10.46 -8.19 -17.11
N ASP A 202 -10.40 -9.43 -17.58
CA ASP A 202 -10.75 -10.63 -16.83
C ASP A 202 -9.50 -11.48 -16.66
N ILE A 203 -9.18 -11.82 -15.41
CA ILE A 203 -8.09 -12.73 -15.05
C ILE A 203 -8.75 -13.99 -14.51
N PHE A 204 -8.42 -15.12 -15.12
CA PHE A 204 -8.91 -16.43 -14.74
C PHE A 204 -7.79 -17.23 -14.10
N PHE A 205 -8.10 -17.84 -12.96
CA PHE A 205 -7.36 -18.93 -12.38
C PHE A 205 -8.23 -20.18 -12.52
N LEU A 206 -7.81 -21.11 -13.38
CA LEU A 206 -8.56 -22.28 -13.79
C LEU A 206 -7.97 -23.52 -13.09
N GLY A 207 -8.70 -24.10 -12.16
CA GLY A 207 -8.28 -25.27 -11.38
C GLY A 207 -9.11 -26.52 -11.71
N ALA A 208 -8.80 -27.62 -11.02
CA ALA A 208 -9.53 -28.87 -11.18
C ALA A 208 -10.90 -28.81 -10.47
N GLY A 209 -11.94 -28.44 -11.21
CA GLY A 209 -13.33 -28.42 -10.72
C GLY A 209 -13.81 -27.07 -10.19
N GLU A 210 -12.98 -26.03 -10.24
CA GLU A 210 -13.35 -24.68 -9.86
C GLU A 210 -12.60 -23.62 -10.68
N VAL A 211 -13.17 -22.42 -10.75
CA VAL A 211 -12.61 -21.28 -11.48
C VAL A 211 -12.76 -20.04 -10.63
N ILE A 212 -11.66 -19.32 -10.42
CA ILE A 212 -11.66 -17.99 -9.81
C ILE A 212 -11.48 -16.97 -10.91
N ARG A 213 -12.38 -15.99 -10.96
CA ARG A 213 -12.33 -14.88 -11.91
C ARG A 213 -12.21 -13.56 -11.17
N LEU A 214 -11.21 -12.77 -11.53
CA LEU A 214 -11.07 -11.39 -11.09
C LEU A 214 -11.32 -10.47 -12.29
N SER A 215 -12.22 -9.52 -12.14
CA SER A 215 -12.69 -8.68 -13.25
C SER A 215 -12.61 -7.20 -12.89
N HIS A 216 -12.13 -6.40 -13.84
CA HIS A 216 -12.25 -4.96 -13.81
C HIS A 216 -12.88 -4.47 -15.11
N GLU A 217 -13.86 -3.59 -15.00
CA GLU A 217 -14.53 -2.94 -16.13
C GLU A 217 -14.55 -1.43 -15.91
N SER A 218 -14.08 -0.69 -16.90
CA SER A 218 -14.10 0.77 -16.92
C SER A 218 -15.25 1.25 -17.79
N GLU A 219 -16.11 2.10 -17.24
CA GLU A 219 -17.21 2.71 -17.98
C GLU A 219 -16.82 4.07 -18.60
N SER A 220 -15.78 4.71 -18.07
CA SER A 220 -15.32 6.02 -18.53
C SER A 220 -13.82 6.19 -18.32
N LYS A 221 -13.19 7.08 -19.10
CA LYS A 221 -11.78 7.46 -18.93
C LYS A 221 -11.53 8.34 -17.71
N GLU A 222 -12.59 8.76 -17.02
CA GLU A 222 -12.49 9.58 -15.79
C GLU A 222 -11.80 8.80 -14.67
N VAL A 223 -11.80 7.46 -14.71
CA VAL A 223 -11.08 6.63 -13.73
C VAL A 223 -9.59 6.96 -13.67
N PHE A 224 -8.97 7.34 -14.80
CA PHE A 224 -7.57 7.74 -14.85
C PHE A 224 -7.35 9.14 -14.30
N ALA A 225 -8.26 10.07 -14.60
CA ALA A 225 -8.23 11.44 -14.07
C ALA A 225 -8.41 11.43 -12.55
N MET A 226 -9.40 10.69 -12.05
CA MET A 226 -9.68 10.55 -10.63
C MET A 226 -8.50 9.93 -9.87
N GLY A 227 -7.86 8.91 -10.44
CA GLY A 227 -6.68 8.32 -9.84
C GLY A 227 -5.48 9.26 -9.80
N ALA A 228 -5.25 10.05 -10.85
CA ALA A 228 -4.21 11.07 -10.85
C ALA A 228 -4.48 12.21 -9.85
N LEU A 229 -5.74 12.64 -9.72
CA LEU A 229 -6.14 13.62 -8.71
C LEU A 229 -5.92 13.06 -7.29
N ARG A 230 -6.27 11.79 -7.05
CA ARG A 230 -5.97 11.13 -5.76
C ARG A 230 -4.48 10.99 -5.51
N ALA A 231 -3.68 10.67 -6.52
CA ALA A 231 -2.22 10.65 -6.40
C ALA A 231 -1.67 12.05 -6.08
N ALA A 232 -2.21 13.09 -6.71
CA ALA A 232 -1.84 14.47 -6.46
C ALA A 232 -2.17 14.91 -5.02
N GLU A 233 -3.38 14.58 -4.53
CA GLU A 233 -3.76 14.79 -3.14
C GLU A 233 -2.88 14.00 -2.17
N PHE A 234 -2.57 12.74 -2.51
CA PHE A 234 -1.72 11.88 -1.69
C PHE A 234 -0.30 12.41 -1.55
N ILE A 235 0.31 12.94 -2.62
CA ILE A 235 1.69 13.44 -2.57
C ILE A 235 1.84 14.91 -2.20
N ALA A 236 0.76 15.69 -2.25
CA ALA A 236 0.79 17.08 -1.83
C ALA A 236 1.22 17.16 -0.35
N GLY A 237 2.38 17.78 -0.11
CA GLY A 237 2.96 17.92 1.24
C GLY A 237 3.60 16.65 1.82
N LYS A 238 3.77 15.56 1.05
CA LYS A 238 4.57 14.42 1.49
C LYS A 238 6.06 14.75 1.50
N GLU A 239 6.79 14.04 2.34
CA GLU A 239 8.25 13.99 2.34
C GLU A 239 8.78 13.57 0.97
N LYS A 240 10.05 13.91 0.69
CA LYS A 240 10.73 13.42 -0.51
C LYS A 240 10.75 11.89 -0.52
N GLY A 241 10.44 11.30 -1.66
CA GLY A 241 10.37 9.85 -1.80
C GLY A 241 9.78 9.43 -3.13
N PHE A 242 9.95 8.15 -3.44
CA PHE A 242 9.34 7.53 -4.61
C PHE A 242 8.08 6.78 -4.18
N TYR A 243 6.96 7.14 -4.81
CA TYR A 243 5.63 6.64 -4.51
C TYR A 243 4.97 6.05 -5.77
N ASP A 244 4.00 5.19 -5.55
CA ASP A 244 3.21 4.56 -6.60
C ASP A 244 1.79 4.24 -6.09
N MET A 245 1.00 3.56 -6.92
CA MET A 245 -0.39 3.21 -6.56
C MET A 245 -0.47 2.29 -5.34
N THR A 246 0.56 1.50 -5.05
CA THR A 246 0.62 0.68 -3.83
C THR A 246 0.82 1.55 -2.59
N SER A 247 1.52 2.67 -2.72
CA SER A 247 1.70 3.66 -1.65
C SER A 247 0.37 4.28 -1.21
N ILE A 248 -0.55 4.54 -2.16
CA ILE A 248 -1.90 5.01 -1.86
C ILE A 248 -2.69 3.94 -1.10
N LEU A 249 -2.69 2.71 -1.61
CA LEU A 249 -3.41 1.59 -0.98
C LEU A 249 -2.89 1.32 0.44
N GLY A 250 -1.57 1.39 0.65
CA GLY A 250 -0.93 1.22 1.95
C GLY A 250 -1.22 2.35 2.94
N ASP A 251 -1.38 3.59 2.49
CA ASP A 251 -1.65 4.73 3.38
C ASP A 251 -3.09 4.72 3.92
N PHE A 252 -4.07 4.31 3.10
CA PHE A 252 -5.47 4.18 3.51
C PHE A 252 -5.73 2.98 4.43
N HIS A 253 -4.83 2.00 4.46
CA HIS A 253 -5.02 0.72 5.16
C HIS A 253 -3.79 0.29 5.95
N ALA A 254 -3.00 1.24 6.44
CA ALA A 254 -1.81 0.92 7.22
C ALA A 254 -2.17 0.03 8.41
N VAL A 255 -3.19 0.43 9.17
CA VAL A 255 -3.84 -0.40 10.18
C VAL A 255 -5.23 -0.73 9.67
N THR A 256 -5.58 -2.01 9.60
CA THR A 256 -6.89 -2.50 9.15
C THR A 256 -7.70 -3.10 10.29
N ALA A 257 -7.05 -3.46 11.38
CA ALA A 257 -7.69 -4.02 12.56
C ALA A 257 -7.13 -3.38 13.84
N VAL A 258 -8.03 -3.15 14.79
CA VAL A 258 -7.68 -2.82 16.18
C VAL A 258 -8.38 -3.85 17.06
N GLU A 259 -7.60 -4.71 17.70
CA GLU A 259 -8.06 -5.79 18.56
C GLU A 259 -7.78 -5.47 20.03
N CYS A 260 -8.71 -5.87 20.91
CA CYS A 260 -8.61 -5.67 22.35
C CYS A 260 -8.72 -7.01 23.07
N GLU A 261 -7.82 -7.28 24.00
CA GLU A 261 -7.93 -8.37 24.95
C GLU A 261 -8.01 -7.79 26.37
N ARG A 262 -9.08 -8.17 27.08
CA ARG A 262 -9.32 -7.76 28.47
C ARG A 262 -8.77 -8.81 29.42
N ASP A 263 -8.57 -8.42 30.67
CA ASP A 263 -8.08 -9.31 31.72
C ASP A 263 -6.73 -9.96 31.33
N VAL A 264 -5.77 -9.11 31.02
CA VAL A 264 -4.38 -9.50 30.71
C VAL A 264 -3.51 -9.16 31.92
N ALA A 265 -2.52 -10.00 32.18
CA ALA A 265 -1.45 -9.72 33.12
C ALA A 265 -0.12 -9.59 32.39
N LEU A 266 0.69 -8.61 32.80
CA LEU A 266 2.07 -8.48 32.38
C LEU A 266 2.96 -9.02 33.48
N VAL A 267 3.82 -9.98 33.13
CA VAL A 267 4.86 -10.50 34.02
C VAL A 267 6.20 -10.01 33.54
N THR A 268 7.02 -9.48 34.45
CA THR A 268 8.38 -9.05 34.18
C THR A 268 9.33 -9.79 35.12
N LEU A 269 10.27 -10.52 34.54
CA LEU A 269 11.43 -11.11 35.19
C LEU A 269 12.59 -10.11 35.01
N PRO A 270 13.04 -9.41 36.06
CA PRO A 270 13.97 -8.30 35.93
C PRO A 270 15.38 -8.76 35.54
N SER A 271 15.76 -9.99 35.88
CA SER A 271 17.00 -10.62 35.46
C SER A 271 16.83 -12.14 35.46
N THR A 272 16.93 -12.76 34.29
CA THR A 272 16.85 -14.22 34.15
C THR A 272 17.85 -14.73 33.12
N GLY A 273 18.48 -15.87 33.43
CA GLY A 273 19.31 -16.60 32.49
C GLY A 273 18.49 -17.29 31.38
N ALA A 274 19.17 -17.74 30.31
CA ALA A 274 18.50 -18.46 29.23
C ALA A 274 17.85 -19.78 29.72
N ASP A 275 18.59 -20.57 30.50
CA ASP A 275 18.13 -21.88 30.98
C ASP A 275 17.00 -21.75 32.00
N GLU A 276 17.08 -20.75 32.87
CA GLU A 276 16.02 -20.43 33.84
C GLU A 276 14.71 -20.05 33.13
N PHE A 277 14.80 -19.20 32.10
CA PHE A 277 13.63 -18.82 31.32
C PHE A 277 13.05 -20.03 30.56
N LEU A 278 13.89 -20.90 30.00
CA LEU A 278 13.44 -22.14 29.34
C LEU A 278 12.78 -23.12 30.33
N ALA A 279 13.28 -23.20 31.56
CA ALA A 279 12.67 -23.99 32.62
C ALA A 279 11.28 -23.46 32.98
N LEU A 280 11.13 -22.14 33.10
CA LEU A 280 9.82 -21.51 33.30
C LEU A 280 8.87 -21.81 32.13
N LEU A 281 9.30 -21.63 30.87
CA LEU A 281 8.47 -21.92 29.70
C LEU A 281 8.00 -23.39 29.67
N SER A 282 8.88 -24.32 30.08
CA SER A 282 8.55 -25.75 30.17
C SER A 282 7.47 -26.01 31.22
N GLU A 283 7.56 -25.34 32.36
CA GLU A 283 6.56 -25.44 33.42
C GLU A 283 5.22 -24.80 33.02
N LEU A 284 5.25 -23.63 32.37
CA LEU A 284 4.05 -22.96 31.85
C LEU A 284 3.35 -23.80 30.77
N LYS A 285 4.12 -24.46 29.90
CA LYS A 285 3.60 -25.44 28.94
C LYS A 285 2.88 -26.60 29.66
N ARG A 286 3.46 -27.15 30.73
CA ARG A 286 2.83 -28.21 31.55
C ARG A 286 1.51 -27.76 32.16
N LEU A 287 1.43 -26.50 32.56
CA LEU A 287 0.23 -25.85 33.10
C LEU A 287 -0.78 -25.42 32.02
N ARG A 288 -0.46 -25.63 30.72
CA ARG A 288 -1.24 -25.22 29.55
C ARG A 288 -1.55 -23.72 29.56
N VAL A 289 -0.53 -22.94 29.84
CA VAL A 289 -0.56 -21.47 29.87
C VAL A 289 -0.02 -20.95 28.54
N ASN A 290 -0.80 -20.12 27.86
CA ASN A 290 -0.38 -19.45 26.64
C ASN A 290 0.25 -18.10 26.99
N LEU A 291 1.33 -17.77 26.28
CA LEU A 291 2.04 -16.51 26.45
C LEU A 291 1.94 -15.68 25.18
N ASP A 292 1.95 -14.36 25.34
CA ASP A 292 2.01 -13.40 24.25
C ASP A 292 2.93 -12.22 24.63
N MET A 293 3.26 -11.35 23.67
CA MET A 293 4.14 -10.17 23.85
C MET A 293 5.44 -10.49 24.59
N ILE A 294 6.11 -11.60 24.23
CA ILE A 294 7.40 -11.95 24.84
C ILE A 294 8.48 -10.98 24.34
N SER A 295 9.07 -10.21 25.24
CA SER A 295 10.20 -9.33 25.00
C SER A 295 11.36 -9.68 25.92
N ARG A 296 12.54 -9.89 25.34
CA ARG A 296 13.77 -10.24 26.08
C ARG A 296 14.87 -9.23 25.77
N ASN A 297 15.25 -8.45 26.78
CA ASN A 297 16.25 -7.40 26.68
C ASN A 297 17.53 -7.84 27.42
N TYR A 298 18.63 -8.00 26.69
CA TYR A 298 19.90 -8.43 27.26
C TYR A 298 20.48 -7.37 28.20
N LEU A 299 20.87 -7.79 29.41
CA LEU A 299 21.42 -6.90 30.45
C LEU A 299 22.95 -7.03 30.59
N GLY A 300 23.58 -7.98 29.90
CA GLY A 300 24.97 -8.35 30.16
C GLY A 300 25.08 -9.66 30.96
N SER A 301 26.29 -10.23 31.00
CA SER A 301 26.64 -11.43 31.78
C SER A 301 25.71 -12.64 31.61
N GLY A 302 25.17 -12.86 30.41
CA GLY A 302 24.27 -13.99 30.12
C GLY A 302 22.82 -13.83 30.64
N SER A 303 22.50 -12.69 31.25
CA SER A 303 21.18 -12.39 31.82
C SER A 303 20.37 -11.42 30.96
N ALA A 304 19.04 -11.49 31.06
CA ALA A 304 18.13 -10.60 30.37
C ALA A 304 16.93 -10.24 31.25
N ALA A 305 16.39 -9.03 31.07
CA ALA A 305 15.04 -8.72 31.51
C ALA A 305 14.06 -9.32 30.52
N VAL A 306 13.12 -10.13 31.01
CA VAL A 306 12.11 -10.77 30.17
C VAL A 306 10.74 -10.30 30.61
N SER A 307 9.93 -9.81 29.69
CA SER A 307 8.52 -9.51 29.94
C SER A 307 7.63 -10.31 28.99
N PHE A 308 6.48 -10.74 29.47
CA PHE A 308 5.47 -11.43 28.67
C PHE A 308 4.09 -11.20 29.27
N THR A 309 3.08 -11.34 28.42
CA THR A 309 1.68 -11.25 28.81
C THR A 309 1.02 -12.62 28.79
N LEU A 310 -0.01 -12.78 29.61
CA LEU A 310 -0.90 -13.94 29.62
C LEU A 310 -2.29 -13.50 30.10
N SER A 311 -3.32 -14.29 29.84
CA SER A 311 -4.67 -14.02 30.34
C SER A 311 -4.74 -14.13 31.87
N GLY A 312 -5.70 -13.46 32.50
CA GLY A 312 -5.94 -13.53 33.94
C GLY A 312 -6.26 -14.95 34.41
N SER A 313 -6.99 -15.72 33.59
CA SER A 313 -7.25 -17.14 33.85
C SER A 313 -5.98 -18.00 33.84
N ASP A 314 -5.03 -17.65 32.97
CA ASP A 314 -3.75 -18.36 32.88
C ASP A 314 -2.85 -17.96 34.03
N LEU A 315 -2.94 -16.70 34.50
CA LEU A 315 -2.15 -16.21 35.62
C LEU A 315 -2.47 -16.99 36.88
N ALA A 316 -3.76 -17.26 37.15
CA ALA A 316 -4.16 -18.06 38.30
C ALA A 316 -3.51 -19.46 38.32
N ARG A 317 -3.22 -20.03 37.14
CA ARG A 317 -2.54 -21.32 37.00
C ARG A 317 -1.01 -21.18 37.08
N ALA A 318 -0.46 -20.10 36.55
CA ALA A 318 0.97 -19.83 36.45
C ALA A 318 1.59 -19.20 37.71
N GLU A 319 0.78 -18.65 38.62
CA GLU A 319 1.22 -17.78 39.71
C GLU A 319 2.31 -18.39 40.58
N LYS A 320 2.18 -19.68 40.94
CA LYS A 320 3.18 -20.38 41.74
C LYS A 320 4.52 -20.54 41.00
N ALA A 321 4.48 -20.82 39.69
CA ALA A 321 5.68 -20.97 38.88
C ALA A 321 6.39 -19.62 38.67
N ILE A 322 5.62 -18.55 38.43
CA ILE A 322 6.14 -17.19 38.29
C ILE A 322 6.74 -16.70 39.62
N ALA A 323 6.07 -16.93 40.75
CA ALA A 323 6.55 -16.52 42.07
C ALA A 323 7.84 -17.25 42.50
N ALA A 324 8.15 -18.40 41.89
CA ALA A 324 9.42 -19.08 42.11
C ALA A 324 10.60 -18.41 41.37
N CYS A 325 10.33 -17.54 40.40
CA CYS A 325 11.36 -16.77 39.70
C CYS A 325 11.79 -15.55 40.53
N PRO A 326 13.09 -15.38 40.82
CA PRO A 326 13.58 -14.27 41.63
C PRO A 326 13.20 -12.90 41.06
N GLY A 327 12.59 -12.06 41.91
CA GLY A 327 12.26 -10.68 41.57
C GLY A 327 11.14 -10.51 40.53
N ALA A 328 10.40 -11.56 40.19
CA ALA A 328 9.28 -11.47 39.26
C ALA A 328 8.25 -10.44 39.73
N VAL A 329 7.87 -9.52 38.83
CA VAL A 329 6.84 -8.51 39.04
C VAL A 329 5.65 -8.85 38.15
N THR A 330 4.43 -8.74 38.69
CA THR A 330 3.20 -8.97 37.92
C THR A 330 2.31 -7.75 38.00
N VAL A 331 1.98 -7.16 36.86
CA VAL A 331 0.92 -6.16 36.72
C VAL A 331 -0.38 -6.89 36.40
N ARG A 332 -1.37 -6.74 37.28
CA ARG A 332 -2.72 -7.32 37.14
C ARG A 332 -3.70 -6.25 36.68
N GLY A 333 -4.81 -6.67 36.07
CA GLY A 333 -5.83 -5.74 35.58
C GLY A 333 -5.34 -4.87 34.43
N ALA A 334 -4.37 -5.37 33.67
CA ALA A 334 -3.97 -4.77 32.40
C ALA A 334 -4.87 -5.30 31.28
N CYS A 335 -4.70 -4.71 30.11
CA CYS A 335 -5.34 -5.15 28.88
C CYS A 335 -4.33 -5.02 27.74
N LYS A 336 -4.60 -5.75 26.65
CA LYS A 336 -3.79 -5.68 25.45
C LYS A 336 -4.58 -5.00 24.36
N LEU A 337 -3.99 -3.99 23.75
CA LEU A 337 -4.50 -3.33 22.56
C LEU A 337 -3.54 -3.59 21.41
N THR A 338 -4.05 -4.08 20.30
CA THR A 338 -3.26 -4.45 19.14
C THR A 338 -3.76 -3.69 17.92
N ALA A 339 -2.88 -2.91 17.28
CA ALA A 339 -3.08 -2.38 15.94
C ALA A 339 -2.40 -3.31 14.93
N GLU A 340 -3.13 -3.77 13.92
CA GLU A 340 -2.64 -4.72 12.92
C GLU A 340 -3.05 -4.30 11.50
N GLY A 341 -2.14 -4.49 10.55
CA GLY A 341 -2.39 -4.28 9.13
C GLY A 341 -1.17 -4.56 8.27
N ALA A 342 -1.37 -5.20 7.12
CA ALA A 342 -0.29 -5.45 6.16
C ALA A 342 0.30 -4.13 5.60
N GLY A 343 -0.50 -3.06 5.56
CA GLY A 343 -0.05 -1.75 5.10
C GLY A 343 1.02 -1.11 6.00
N MET A 344 1.19 -1.54 7.26
CA MET A 344 2.24 -1.03 8.16
C MET A 344 3.64 -1.23 7.58
N GLN A 345 3.89 -2.31 6.82
CA GLN A 345 5.17 -2.58 6.15
C GLN A 345 5.61 -1.46 5.20
N HIS A 346 4.66 -0.72 4.65
CA HIS A 346 4.89 0.30 3.63
C HIS A 346 4.67 1.72 4.15
N LYS A 347 4.37 1.86 5.46
CA LYS A 347 4.17 3.16 6.12
C LYS A 347 5.07 3.30 7.32
N SER A 348 6.09 4.15 7.21
CA SER A 348 6.88 4.56 8.35
C SER A 348 6.04 5.41 9.32
N GLY A 349 6.44 5.45 10.60
CA GLY A 349 5.81 6.31 11.60
C GLY A 349 4.56 5.75 12.28
N VAL A 350 4.03 4.60 11.84
CA VAL A 350 2.81 4.01 12.46
C VAL A 350 2.98 3.75 13.97
N ALA A 351 4.18 3.35 14.41
CA ALA A 351 4.45 3.22 15.85
C ALA A 351 4.38 4.55 16.60
N ALA A 352 4.86 5.64 16.00
CA ALA A 352 4.75 6.95 16.60
C ALA A 352 3.28 7.40 16.69
N ASP A 353 2.49 7.17 15.64
CA ASP A 353 1.05 7.46 15.61
C ASP A 353 0.32 6.70 16.73
N VAL A 354 0.48 5.37 16.78
CA VAL A 354 -0.18 4.51 17.78
C VAL A 354 0.17 4.95 19.20
N LEU A 355 1.46 5.13 19.51
CA LEU A 355 1.90 5.50 20.85
C LEU A 355 1.47 6.92 21.24
N SER A 356 1.46 7.86 20.29
CA SER A 356 1.00 9.23 20.53
C SER A 356 -0.51 9.28 20.80
N LEU A 357 -1.30 8.51 20.04
CA LEU A 357 -2.74 8.37 20.26
C LEU A 357 -3.03 7.78 21.64
N LEU A 358 -2.31 6.72 22.02
CA LEU A 358 -2.42 6.12 23.35
C LEU A 358 -2.10 7.12 24.46
N ALA A 359 -0.96 7.81 24.36
CA ALA A 359 -0.56 8.83 25.32
C ALA A 359 -1.60 9.95 25.44
N GLY A 360 -2.21 10.37 24.32
CA GLY A 360 -3.27 11.36 24.28
C GLY A 360 -4.56 10.96 25.01
N THR A 361 -4.79 9.66 25.22
CA THR A 361 -5.92 9.16 26.03
C THR A 361 -5.63 9.10 27.53
N GLY A 362 -4.39 9.37 27.96
CA GLY A 362 -3.95 9.19 29.34
C GLY A 362 -3.59 7.75 29.70
N ALA A 363 -3.50 6.85 28.71
CA ALA A 363 -3.16 5.46 28.94
C ALA A 363 -1.76 5.30 29.54
N CYS A 364 -1.67 4.51 30.60
CA CYS A 364 -0.40 4.03 31.12
C CYS A 364 0.05 2.82 30.29
N ILE A 365 1.12 2.99 29.52
CA ILE A 365 1.66 1.94 28.65
C ILE A 365 2.72 1.15 29.43
N TYR A 366 2.43 -0.11 29.75
CA TYR A 366 3.32 -0.97 30.52
C TYR A 366 4.36 -1.69 29.64
N ALA A 367 3.97 -2.11 28.44
CA ALA A 367 4.84 -2.82 27.51
C ALA A 367 4.40 -2.60 26.06
N VAL A 368 5.36 -2.65 25.13
CA VAL A 368 5.11 -2.56 23.69
C VAL A 368 5.92 -3.63 22.98
N THR A 369 5.30 -4.33 22.04
CA THR A 369 5.99 -5.23 21.10
C THR A 369 5.52 -4.94 19.69
N THR A 370 6.46 -4.92 18.74
CA THR A 370 6.18 -4.57 17.34
C THR A 370 6.68 -5.66 16.39
N SER A 371 5.96 -5.87 15.30
CA SER A 371 6.42 -6.54 14.08
C SER A 371 6.20 -5.61 12.89
N GLU A 372 6.50 -6.08 11.69
CA GLU A 372 6.27 -5.32 10.46
C GLU A 372 4.79 -5.00 10.18
N THR A 373 3.87 -5.78 10.76
CA THR A 373 2.43 -5.69 10.48
C THR A 373 1.57 -5.55 11.74
N LYS A 374 2.18 -5.48 12.93
CA LYS A 374 1.47 -5.52 14.21
C LYS A 374 2.17 -4.71 15.27
N ILE A 375 1.41 -3.93 16.03
CA ILE A 375 1.88 -3.23 17.23
C ILE A 375 0.93 -3.60 18.37
N SER A 376 1.46 -4.29 19.37
CA SER A 376 0.72 -4.64 20.58
C SER A 376 1.22 -3.81 21.75
N CYS A 377 0.28 -3.24 22.50
CA CYS A 377 0.53 -2.45 23.70
C CYS A 377 -0.22 -3.06 24.88
N CYS A 378 0.49 -3.34 25.96
CA CYS A 378 -0.11 -3.67 27.25
C CYS A 378 -0.34 -2.37 28.01
N ILE A 379 -1.61 -2.07 28.31
CA ILE A 379 -2.03 -0.79 28.92
C ILE A 379 -2.95 -1.04 30.12
N ASP A 380 -3.21 0.00 30.91
CA ASP A 380 -4.19 -0.08 31.99
C ASP A 380 -5.62 -0.30 31.47
N SER A 381 -6.42 -1.10 32.21
CA SER A 381 -7.80 -1.41 31.79
C SER A 381 -8.73 -0.20 31.76
N ALA A 382 -8.44 0.86 32.52
CA ALA A 382 -9.30 2.05 32.59
C ALA A 382 -9.28 2.83 31.27
N SER A 383 -8.15 2.80 30.56
CA SER A 383 -7.94 3.53 29.31
C SER A 383 -8.32 2.75 28.05
N LEU A 384 -8.67 1.47 28.16
CA LEU A 384 -8.89 0.59 27.01
C LEU A 384 -9.95 1.12 26.03
N ALA A 385 -11.12 1.49 26.53
CA ALA A 385 -12.24 1.91 25.68
C ALA A 385 -11.94 3.23 24.93
N THR A 386 -11.27 4.18 25.59
CA THR A 386 -10.87 5.45 24.98
C THR A 386 -9.74 5.25 23.98
N ALA A 387 -8.76 4.39 24.31
CA ALA A 387 -7.63 4.04 23.44
C ALA A 387 -8.09 3.33 22.16
N GLU A 388 -8.96 2.31 22.30
CA GLU A 388 -9.55 1.60 21.16
C GLU A 388 -10.28 2.57 20.23
N LYS A 389 -11.13 3.43 20.79
CA LYS A 389 -11.89 4.43 20.03
C LYS A 389 -10.97 5.42 19.31
N ALA A 390 -9.90 5.88 19.97
CA ALA A 390 -8.95 6.81 19.37
C ALA A 390 -8.24 6.19 18.15
N LEU A 391 -7.73 4.96 18.29
CA LEU A 391 -7.09 4.25 17.18
C LEU A 391 -8.08 3.97 16.04
N LYS A 392 -9.26 3.44 16.35
CA LYS A 392 -10.29 3.15 15.34
C LYS A 392 -10.71 4.40 14.58
N SER A 393 -10.91 5.52 15.29
CA SER A 393 -11.25 6.80 14.66
C SER A 393 -10.14 7.34 13.77
N TYR A 394 -8.88 7.25 14.20
CA TYR A 394 -7.73 7.75 13.45
C TYR A 394 -7.51 6.94 12.16
N TYR A 395 -7.62 5.61 12.24
CA TYR A 395 -7.43 4.71 11.10
C TYR A 395 -8.71 4.42 10.30
N GLY A 396 -9.86 5.02 10.65
CA GLY A 396 -11.12 4.82 9.94
C GLY A 396 -11.70 3.40 10.05
N ILE A 397 -11.39 2.69 11.13
CA ILE A 397 -11.83 1.31 11.40
C ILE A 397 -13.17 1.36 12.14
N LYS A 398 -14.14 0.55 11.71
CA LYS A 398 -15.50 0.51 12.29
C LYS A 398 -15.58 -0.34 13.57
#